data_AF-Q46609-F1
#
_entry.id   AF-Q46609-F1
#
_cell.length_a   1.000
_cell.length_b   1.000
_cell.length_c   1.000
_cell.angle_alpha   90.00
_cell.angle_beta   90.00
_cell.angle_gamma   90.00
#
_symmetry.space_group_name_H-M   'P 1'
#
loop_
_entity.id
_entity.type
_entity.pdbx_description
1 polymer ?
#
loop_
_entity_poly.entity_id
_entity_poly.type
_entity_poly.pdbx_seq_one_letter_code
_entity_poly.pdbx_strand_id
1 'polypeptide(L)'
;MNFAYPEDGWRFLSGDLASINRFMDAIGFRFTRQGRDFIHPVVLVVTAPGGKVVRYLYGQNFMPFDLTMAVTEASHGTIGLSVKRVLSYCFTYDPEGRRYVFDFMRIAGMIILFGAAVLLFVLLRGGPRRKERKGAEGPPSSKAPPTDPPPPGSSQG
;
A
#
# COMPACT_ATOMS: atom_id res chain seq x y z
N MET A 1 33.56 26.94 -3.39
CA MET A 1 33.09 26.28 -4.63
C MET A 1 32.28 27.31 -5.39
N ASN A 2 32.66 27.66 -6.63
CA ASN A 2 31.94 28.66 -7.41
C ASN A 2 30.85 27.97 -8.23
N PHE A 3 29.64 27.88 -7.66
CA PHE A 3 28.45 27.45 -8.40
C PHE A 3 27.95 28.62 -9.26
N ALA A 4 28.57 28.82 -10.41
CA ALA A 4 28.02 29.67 -11.45
C ALA A 4 26.81 28.97 -12.07
N TYR A 5 25.62 29.55 -11.90
CA TYR A 5 24.42 29.07 -12.58
C TYR A 5 24.48 29.49 -14.05
N PRO A 6 24.08 28.64 -15.01
CA PRO A 6 23.93 29.08 -16.39
C PRO A 6 22.78 30.09 -16.50
N GLU A 7 23.07 31.29 -16.97
CA GLU A 7 22.13 32.41 -17.14
C GLU A 7 20.85 31.98 -17.90
N ASP A 8 21.02 31.22 -18.98
CA ASP A 8 19.91 30.70 -19.81
C ASP A 8 19.07 29.61 -19.12
N GLY A 9 19.61 28.97 -18.08
CA GLY A 9 19.02 27.81 -17.41
C GLY A 9 18.20 28.13 -16.16
N TRP A 10 18.44 29.27 -15.49
CA TRP A 10 17.80 29.61 -14.22
C TRP A 10 17.29 31.05 -14.20
N ARG A 11 15.96 31.20 -14.14
CA ARG A 11 15.30 32.51 -14.06
C ARG A 11 14.68 32.72 -12.69
N PHE A 12 15.33 33.55 -11.87
CA PHE A 12 14.81 33.96 -10.57
C PHE A 12 13.74 35.04 -10.76
N LEU A 13 12.58 34.85 -10.12
CA LEU A 13 11.43 35.76 -10.21
C LEU A 13 11.10 36.33 -8.84
N SER A 14 10.72 37.62 -8.82
CA SER A 14 10.22 38.34 -7.65
C SER A 14 9.16 39.34 -8.12
N GLY A 15 8.33 39.84 -7.21
CA GLY A 15 7.23 40.73 -7.55
C GLY A 15 6.51 41.28 -6.31
N ASP A 16 5.39 41.97 -6.54
CA ASP A 16 4.53 42.48 -5.48
C ASP A 16 3.72 41.37 -4.80
N LEU A 17 3.18 41.67 -3.62
CA LEU A 17 2.41 40.71 -2.80
C LEU A 17 1.14 40.20 -3.50
N ALA A 18 0.47 40.99 -4.35
CA ALA A 18 -0.73 40.56 -5.04
C ALA A 18 -0.39 39.61 -6.21
N SER A 19 0.67 39.88 -6.95
CA SER A 19 1.20 38.96 -7.98
C SER A 19 1.69 37.65 -7.37
N ILE A 20 2.43 37.71 -6.24
CA ILE A 20 2.88 36.52 -5.50
C ILE A 20 1.67 35.71 -5.03
N ASN A 21 0.69 36.33 -4.36
CA ASN A 21 -0.50 35.60 -3.87
C ASN A 21 -1.28 34.95 -5.01
N ARG A 22 -1.51 35.65 -6.14
CA ARG A 22 -2.16 35.08 -7.33
C ARG A 22 -1.41 33.87 -7.89
N PHE A 23 -0.08 33.94 -7.99
CA PHE A 23 0.73 32.82 -8.45
C PHE A 23 0.64 31.62 -7.48
N MET A 24 0.80 31.87 -6.19
CA MET A 24 0.78 30.83 -5.16
C MET A 24 -0.60 30.16 -5.03
N ASP A 25 -1.70 30.92 -5.12
CA ASP A 25 -3.05 30.37 -5.21
C ASP A 25 -3.22 29.49 -6.46
N ALA A 26 -2.71 29.92 -7.62
CA ALA A 26 -2.80 29.16 -8.87
C ALA A 26 -2.03 27.83 -8.86
N ILE A 27 -0.93 27.73 -8.11
CA ILE A 27 -0.19 26.47 -7.88
C ILE A 27 -0.59 25.75 -6.57
N GLY A 28 -1.65 26.20 -5.89
CA GLY A 28 -2.13 25.60 -4.64
C GLY A 28 -1.17 25.70 -3.45
N PHE A 29 -0.15 26.55 -3.53
CA PHE A 29 0.88 26.70 -2.50
C PHE A 29 0.39 27.62 -1.38
N ARG A 30 0.58 27.21 -0.12
CA ARG A 30 0.27 28.03 1.06
C ARG A 30 1.51 28.25 1.91
N PHE A 31 1.71 29.49 2.33
CA PHE A 31 2.70 29.90 3.32
C PHE A 31 2.01 30.71 4.42
N THR A 32 2.60 30.76 5.61
CA THR A 32 2.14 31.62 6.70
C THR A 32 3.31 32.27 7.42
N ARG A 33 3.13 33.49 7.94
CA ARG A 33 4.20 34.25 8.60
C ARG A 33 4.25 33.91 10.09
N GLN A 34 5.42 33.50 10.57
CA GLN A 34 5.69 33.23 11.98
C GLN A 34 6.77 34.18 12.49
N GLY A 35 6.35 35.29 13.10
CA GLY A 35 7.26 36.31 13.61
C GLY A 35 8.05 37.01 12.51
N ARG A 36 9.35 36.70 12.39
CA ARG A 36 10.23 37.21 11.32
C ARG A 36 10.24 36.32 10.09
N ASP A 37 9.89 35.05 10.24
CA ASP A 37 10.10 34.00 9.25
C ASP A 37 8.78 33.54 8.61
N PHE A 38 8.85 32.63 7.65
CA PHE A 38 7.68 32.07 6.96
C PHE A 38 7.70 30.54 7.03
N ILE A 39 6.62 29.96 7.54
CA ILE A 39 6.36 28.52 7.42
C ILE A 39 5.85 28.27 6.01
N HIS A 40 6.57 27.48 5.23
CA HIS A 40 6.19 27.07 3.89
C HIS A 40 6.60 25.60 3.64
N PRO A 41 5.90 24.85 2.77
CA PRO A 41 6.37 23.55 2.32
C PRO A 41 7.63 23.71 1.46
N VAL A 42 8.51 22.71 1.50
CA VAL A 42 9.60 22.56 0.53
C VAL A 42 9.10 21.62 -0.58
N VAL A 43 8.87 22.17 -1.76
CA VAL A 43 8.30 21.45 -2.91
C VAL A 43 8.81 22.06 -4.22
N LEU A 44 9.17 21.20 -5.17
CA LEU A 44 9.40 21.57 -6.56
C LEU A 44 8.13 21.25 -7.37
N VAL A 45 7.64 22.23 -8.13
CA VAL A 45 6.44 22.11 -8.97
C VAL A 45 6.87 22.04 -10.42
N VAL A 46 6.49 20.99 -11.14
CA VAL A 46 6.80 20.80 -12.56
C VAL A 46 5.54 20.99 -13.39
N THR A 47 5.63 21.82 -14.44
CA THR A 47 4.52 22.22 -15.31
C THR A 47 4.76 21.83 -16.77
N ALA A 48 3.69 21.44 -17.46
CA ALA A 48 3.68 21.20 -18.89
C ALA A 48 3.57 22.53 -19.68
N PRO A 49 3.94 22.52 -20.98
CA PRO A 49 3.55 23.57 -21.91
C PRO A 49 2.04 23.87 -21.81
N GLY A 50 1.68 25.16 -21.75
CA GLY A 50 0.31 25.60 -21.47
C GLY A 50 -0.04 25.71 -19.97
N GLY A 51 0.93 25.60 -19.06
CA GLY A 51 0.78 25.98 -17.65
C GLY A 51 0.07 24.97 -16.75
N LYS A 52 -0.24 23.77 -17.25
CA LYS A 52 -0.81 22.68 -16.43
C LYS A 52 0.25 22.17 -15.46
N VAL A 53 -0.08 22.09 -14.16
CA VAL A 53 0.80 21.40 -13.20
C VAL A 53 0.74 19.90 -13.44
N VAL A 54 1.91 19.28 -13.54
CA VAL A 54 2.08 17.86 -13.86
C VAL A 54 2.45 17.07 -12.61
N ARG A 55 3.39 17.59 -11.80
CA ARG A 55 3.92 16.85 -10.65
C ARG A 55 4.43 17.79 -9.56
N TYR A 56 4.17 17.40 -8.32
CA TYR A 56 4.73 18.02 -7.11
C TYR A 56 5.75 17.06 -6.50
N LEU A 57 7.02 17.47 -6.39
CA LEU A 57 8.07 16.74 -5.72
C LEU A 57 8.33 17.39 -4.36
N TYR A 58 8.00 16.69 -3.27
CA TYR A 58 8.11 17.23 -1.91
C TYR A 58 9.44 16.87 -1.25
N GLY A 59 9.93 17.74 -0.37
CA GLY A 59 11.17 17.56 0.39
C GLY A 59 12.36 18.33 -0.19
N GLN A 60 13.53 18.11 0.40
CA GLN A 60 14.78 18.81 0.07
C GLN A 60 15.73 18.00 -0.82
N ASN A 61 15.61 16.66 -0.81
CA ASN A 61 16.44 15.77 -1.62
C ASN A 61 15.61 15.18 -2.78
N PHE A 62 15.82 15.70 -3.99
CA PHE A 62 15.21 15.17 -5.21
C PHE A 62 16.12 14.11 -5.84
N MET A 63 15.58 12.91 -6.05
CA MET A 63 16.31 11.87 -6.77
C MET A 63 16.31 12.17 -8.28
N PRO A 64 17.44 12.00 -9.00
CA PRO A 64 17.50 12.31 -10.43
C PRO A 64 16.41 11.60 -11.24
N PHE A 65 16.05 10.36 -10.87
CA PHE A 65 14.97 9.61 -11.49
C PHE A 65 13.59 10.29 -11.38
N ASP A 66 13.24 10.84 -10.21
CA ASP A 66 11.98 11.58 -10.04
C ASP A 66 11.94 12.84 -10.89
N LEU A 67 13.07 13.55 -11.00
CA LEU A 67 13.17 14.78 -11.77
C LEU A 67 13.07 14.48 -13.28
N THR A 68 13.83 13.51 -13.79
CA THR A 68 13.72 13.06 -15.20
C THR A 68 12.29 12.60 -15.49
N MET A 69 11.68 11.78 -14.63
CA MET A 69 10.31 11.30 -14.82
C MET A 69 9.30 12.46 -14.87
N ALA A 70 9.40 13.43 -13.96
CA ALA A 70 8.51 14.60 -13.92
C ALA A 70 8.68 15.50 -15.16
N VAL A 71 9.91 15.68 -15.66
CA VAL A 71 10.18 16.47 -16.88
C VAL A 71 9.68 15.74 -18.14
N THR A 72 9.82 14.42 -18.23
CA THR A 72 9.28 13.61 -19.33
C THR A 72 7.74 13.57 -19.31
N GLU A 73 7.10 13.43 -18.15
CA GLU A 73 5.64 13.57 -18.02
C GLU A 73 5.19 14.97 -18.48
N ALA A 74 5.96 16.01 -18.14
CA ALA A 74 5.64 17.38 -18.51
C ALA A 74 5.82 17.70 -20.00
N SER A 75 6.81 17.12 -20.68
CA SER A 75 6.94 17.28 -22.14
C SER A 75 5.84 16.56 -22.91
N HIS A 76 5.32 15.44 -22.39
CA HIS A 76 4.14 14.76 -22.94
C HIS A 76 2.81 15.39 -22.51
N GLY A 77 2.81 16.36 -21.58
CA GLY A 77 1.60 16.97 -21.03
C GLY A 77 0.71 16.01 -20.23
N THR A 78 1.22 14.84 -19.85
CA THR A 78 0.51 13.83 -19.09
C THR A 78 0.54 14.21 -17.61
N ILE A 79 -0.63 14.33 -16.98
CA ILE A 79 -0.71 14.57 -15.54
C ILE A 79 -0.38 13.25 -14.84
N GLY A 80 0.89 13.09 -14.47
CA GLY A 80 1.31 12.01 -13.59
C GLY A 80 0.56 12.11 -12.27
N LEU A 81 -0.23 11.09 -11.92
CA LEU A 81 -0.71 10.96 -10.54
C LEU A 81 0.50 11.03 -9.61
N SER A 82 0.31 11.52 -8.39
CA SER A 82 1.29 11.39 -7.31
C SER A 82 1.36 9.94 -6.80
N VAL A 83 1.54 8.97 -7.71
CA VAL A 83 1.51 7.52 -7.47
C VAL A 83 2.49 7.12 -6.38
N LYS A 84 3.54 7.92 -6.15
CA LYS A 84 4.42 7.81 -4.98
C LYS A 84 3.67 7.60 -3.66
N ARG A 85 2.49 8.19 -3.45
CA ARG A 85 1.70 7.94 -2.21
C ARG A 85 1.22 6.48 -2.16
N VAL A 86 0.57 5.99 -3.22
CA VAL A 86 0.06 4.61 -3.30
C VAL A 86 1.20 3.59 -3.34
N LEU A 87 2.23 3.84 -4.15
CA LEU A 87 3.42 3.00 -4.22
C LEU A 87 4.17 2.98 -2.88
N SER A 88 4.28 4.09 -2.14
CA SER A 88 4.89 4.10 -0.80
C SER A 88 4.14 3.29 0.26
N TYR A 89 2.89 2.90 0.01
CA TYR A 89 2.18 1.94 0.85
C TYR A 89 2.56 0.48 0.54
N CYS A 90 2.79 0.13 -0.74
CA CYS A 90 3.07 -1.25 -1.18
C CYS A 90 4.56 -1.57 -1.41
N PHE A 91 5.41 -0.55 -1.54
CA PHE A 91 6.82 -0.66 -1.86
C PHE A 91 7.65 0.29 -0.99
N THR A 92 8.76 -0.21 -0.46
CA THR A 92 9.83 0.65 0.06
C THR A 92 10.77 0.99 -1.10
N TYR A 93 11.12 2.27 -1.25
CA TYR A 93 12.10 2.71 -2.26
C TYR A 93 13.50 2.56 -1.69
N ASP A 94 14.33 1.74 -2.34
CA ASP A 94 15.73 1.55 -1.99
C ASP A 94 16.62 2.61 -2.70
N PRO A 95 17.33 3.48 -1.95
CA PRO A 95 18.20 4.51 -2.52
C PRO A 95 19.45 3.96 -3.20
N GLU A 96 19.94 2.77 -2.82
CA GLU A 96 21.14 2.17 -3.42
C GLU A 96 20.77 1.42 -4.72
N GLY A 97 19.72 0.60 -4.69
CA GLY A 97 19.29 -0.20 -5.83
C GLY A 97 18.58 0.60 -6.94
N ARG A 98 18.05 1.79 -6.66
CA ARG A 98 17.14 2.57 -7.54
C ARG A 98 15.92 1.76 -8.01
N ARG A 99 15.37 0.91 -7.13
CA ARG A 99 14.18 0.09 -7.40
C ARG A 99 13.17 0.22 -6.27
N TYR A 100 11.89 0.11 -6.63
CA TYR A 100 10.81 -0.13 -5.67
C TYR A 100 10.84 -1.61 -5.26
N VAL A 101 11.14 -1.88 -3.99
CA VAL A 101 11.18 -3.25 -3.45
C VAL A 101 9.79 -3.58 -2.88
N PHE A 102 9.19 -4.69 -3.32
CA PHE A 102 7.88 -5.14 -2.81
C PHE A 102 7.94 -5.35 -1.29
N ASP A 103 7.10 -4.65 -0.54
CA ASP A 103 7.01 -4.81 0.90
C ASP A 103 6.15 -6.04 1.24
N PHE A 104 6.77 -7.22 1.15
CA PHE A 104 6.15 -8.51 1.48
C PHE A 104 5.57 -8.53 2.89
N MET A 105 6.16 -7.79 3.84
CA MET A 105 5.67 -7.73 5.23
C MET A 105 4.33 -7.00 5.32
N ARG A 106 4.16 -5.88 4.59
CA ARG A 106 2.87 -5.18 4.50
C ARG A 106 1.81 -5.99 3.74
N ILE A 107 2.19 -6.66 2.65
CA ILE A 107 1.26 -7.50 1.88
C ILE A 107 0.78 -8.68 2.73
N ALA A 108 1.69 -9.40 3.40
CA ALA A 108 1.35 -10.47 4.33
C ALA A 108 0.49 -9.94 5.50
N GLY A 109 0.83 -8.79 6.08
CA GLY A 109 0.05 -8.14 7.13
C GLY A 109 -1.38 -7.82 6.69
N MET A 110 -1.59 -7.34 5.47
CA MET A 110 -2.93 -7.06 4.93
C MET A 110 -3.74 -8.34 4.71
N ILE A 111 -3.11 -9.41 4.20
CA ILE A 111 -3.75 -10.72 4.02
C ILE A 111 -4.16 -11.32 5.37
N ILE A 112 -3.29 -11.23 6.38
CA ILE A 112 -3.57 -11.72 7.75
C ILE A 112 -4.71 -10.92 8.38
N LEU A 113 -4.71 -9.58 8.27
CA LEU A 113 -5.80 -8.72 8.75
C LEU A 113 -7.13 -9.03 8.06
N PHE A 114 -7.12 -9.22 6.74
CA PHE A 114 -8.33 -9.58 5.97
C PHE A 114 -8.85 -10.97 6.37
N GLY A 115 -7.98 -11.96 6.48
CA GLY A 115 -8.32 -13.31 6.94
C GLY A 115 -8.88 -13.31 8.37
N ALA A 116 -8.28 -12.54 9.29
CA ALA A 116 -8.77 -12.38 10.65
C ALA A 116 -10.13 -11.67 10.71
N ALA A 117 -10.36 -10.64 9.89
CA ALA A 117 -11.65 -9.96 9.79
C ALA A 117 -12.75 -10.87 9.24
N VAL A 118 -12.46 -11.67 8.20
CA VAL A 118 -13.38 -12.68 7.66
C VAL A 118 -13.68 -13.77 8.69
N LEU A 119 -12.65 -14.29 9.38
CA LEU A 119 -12.82 -15.29 10.44
C LEU A 119 -13.69 -14.76 11.59
N LEU A 120 -13.42 -13.53 12.05
CA LEU A 120 -14.21 -12.87 13.09
C LEU A 120 -15.67 -12.65 12.65
N PHE A 121 -15.91 -12.23 11.41
CA PHE A 121 -17.25 -12.08 10.84
C PHE A 121 -18.00 -13.41 10.74
N VAL A 122 -17.32 -14.51 10.37
CA VAL A 122 -17.89 -15.86 10.35
C VAL A 122 -18.21 -16.34 11.77
N LEU A 123 -17.33 -16.14 12.74
CA LEU A 123 -17.54 -16.51 14.15
C LEU A 123 -18.70 -15.72 14.78
N LEU A 124 -18.79 -14.40 14.53
CA LEU A 124 -19.87 -13.56 15.02
C LEU A 124 -21.25 -13.91 14.41
N ARG A 125 -21.27 -14.43 13.17
CA ARG A 125 -22.50 -14.97 12.55
C ARG A 125 -22.74 -16.46 12.87
N GLY A 126 -21.76 -17.15 13.46
CA GLY A 126 -21.74 -18.58 13.77
C GLY A 126 -22.25 -18.95 15.18
N GLY A 127 -23.12 -18.13 15.77
CA GLY A 127 -23.65 -18.32 17.12
C GLY A 127 -24.23 -19.72 17.39
N PRO A 128 -24.15 -20.23 18.63
CA PRO A 128 -24.15 -21.67 18.90
C PRO A 128 -25.50 -22.35 18.67
N ARG A 129 -25.52 -23.36 17.79
CA ARG A 129 -26.63 -24.33 17.71
C ARG A 129 -26.61 -25.25 18.93
N ARG A 130 -27.26 -24.81 20.02
CA ARG A 130 -27.53 -25.55 21.26
C ARG A 130 -28.27 -26.86 20.95
N LYS A 131 -27.52 -27.97 20.83
CA LYS A 131 -28.01 -29.28 20.35
C LYS A 131 -28.78 -30.03 21.44
N GLU A 132 -30.01 -29.60 21.71
CA GLU A 132 -30.94 -30.40 22.51
C GLU A 132 -31.44 -31.62 21.73
N ARG A 133 -31.19 -32.81 22.27
CA ARG A 133 -32.12 -33.94 22.19
C ARG A 133 -31.91 -34.83 23.41
N LYS A 134 -33.03 -35.16 24.09
CA LYS A 134 -33.07 -35.95 25.34
C LYS A 134 -32.88 -37.44 25.02
N GLY A 135 -32.44 -38.22 26.00
CA GLY A 135 -32.12 -39.64 25.82
C GLY A 135 -33.16 -40.63 26.36
N ALA A 136 -32.89 -41.90 26.08
CA ALA A 136 -33.33 -43.12 26.77
C ALA A 136 -32.15 -44.11 26.55
N GLU A 137 -31.48 -44.65 27.58
CA GLU A 137 -31.93 -45.68 28.54
C GLU A 137 -31.91 -47.10 27.92
N GLY A 138 -31.23 -48.05 28.57
CA GLY A 138 -30.90 -49.42 28.06
C GLY A 138 -31.49 -50.53 28.95
N PRO A 139 -30.87 -51.74 29.09
CA PRO A 139 -29.59 -52.22 28.55
C PRO A 139 -29.74 -53.59 27.78
N PRO A 140 -29.02 -54.74 27.95
CA PRO A 140 -28.54 -55.52 26.77
C PRO A 140 -28.81 -57.06 26.73
N SER A 141 -28.30 -57.71 25.66
CA SER A 141 -27.90 -59.13 25.55
C SER A 141 -28.88 -60.18 24.93
N SER A 142 -28.31 -61.37 24.59
CA SER A 142 -28.88 -62.55 23.92
C SER A 142 -29.13 -62.43 22.40
N LYS A 143 -28.86 -63.41 21.52
CA LYS A 143 -28.53 -64.85 21.65
C LYS A 143 -27.35 -65.27 20.73
N ALA A 144 -26.82 -66.49 20.90
CA ALA A 144 -25.71 -67.08 20.12
C ALA A 144 -26.14 -68.33 19.30
N PRO A 145 -25.31 -68.80 18.34
CA PRO A 145 -25.33 -70.17 17.81
C PRO A 145 -24.21 -71.05 18.43
N PRO A 146 -24.39 -72.39 18.51
CA PRO A 146 -23.41 -73.33 19.06
C PRO A 146 -22.45 -73.96 18.01
N THR A 147 -21.40 -74.62 18.52
CA THR A 147 -20.54 -75.77 18.07
C THR A 147 -20.53 -76.22 16.57
N ASP A 148 -19.45 -76.76 15.98
CA ASP A 148 -18.58 -77.88 16.42
C ASP A 148 -17.08 -77.79 15.97
N PRO A 149 -16.17 -78.60 16.54
CA PRO A 149 -14.79 -78.87 16.06
C PRO A 149 -14.51 -80.37 15.75
N PRO A 150 -13.33 -80.79 15.21
CA PRO A 150 -12.28 -80.09 14.46
C PRO A 150 -12.29 -80.57 12.97
N PRO A 151 -11.52 -81.55 12.41
CA PRO A 151 -10.12 -82.03 12.54
C PRO A 151 -9.19 -81.58 11.35
N PRO A 152 -7.86 -81.90 11.34
CA PRO A 152 -6.93 -81.44 10.28
C PRO A 152 -6.38 -82.53 9.32
N GLY A 153 -6.00 -82.16 8.09
CA GLY A 153 -4.92 -82.89 7.35
C GLY A 153 -4.85 -82.82 5.81
N SER A 154 -3.62 -83.00 5.30
CA SER A 154 -3.19 -83.56 3.98
C SER A 154 -3.27 -82.76 2.65
N SER A 155 -2.22 -82.93 1.83
CA SER A 155 -2.07 -82.69 0.35
C SER A 155 -2.40 -81.28 -0.19
N GLN A 156 -1.53 -80.51 -0.86
CA GLN A 156 -0.54 -80.78 -1.94
C GLN A 156 -1.12 -81.38 -3.22
N GLY A 157 -1.00 -80.64 -4.32
CA GLY A 157 -1.55 -80.90 -5.65
C GLY A 157 -1.51 -79.61 -6.46
#